data_AF-A0A920RHX6-F1
#
_entry.id   AF-A0A920RHX6-F1
#
_cell.length_a   1.000
_cell.length_b   1.000
_cell.length_c   1.000
_cell.angle_alpha   90.00
_cell.angle_beta   90.00
_cell.angle_gamma   90.00
#
_symmetry.space_group_name_H-M   'P 1'
#
loop_
_entity.id
_entity.type
_entity.pdbx_description
1 polymer ?
#
loop_
_entity_poly.entity_id
_entity_poly.type
_entity_poly.pdbx_seq_one_letter_code
_entity_poly.pdbx_strand_id
1 'polypeptide(L)' 'MAKGYWIARVDISDVEGYQAYVRANADPLNRYGARFLVRGGDHVVPKGSGRQRNVVLEFPSYQAL' A
#
# COMPACT_ATOMS: atom_id res chain seq x y z
N MET A 1 19.29 9.70 -5.15
CA MET A 1 18.68 9.83 -3.80
C MET A 1 17.98 8.54 -3.43
N ALA A 2 17.90 8.22 -2.14
CA ALA A 2 17.17 7.04 -1.66
C ALA A 2 15.66 7.21 -1.90
N LYS A 3 14.99 6.11 -2.27
CA LYS A 3 13.53 6.06 -2.47
C LYS A 3 12.79 6.01 -1.14
N GLY A 4 11.52 6.43 -1.14
CA GLY A 4 10.59 6.19 -0.04
C GLY A 4 9.78 4.92 -0.29
N TYR A 5 9.50 4.13 0.75
CA TYR A 5 8.65 2.94 0.63
C TYR A 5 7.56 2.96 1.67
N TRP A 6 6.30 3.04 1.21
CA TRP A 6 5.15 2.85 2.08
C TRP A 6 4.74 1.38 2.05
N ILE A 7 4.77 0.74 3.22
CA ILE A 7 4.37 -0.65 3.38
C ILE A 7 3.12 -0.69 4.25
N ALA A 8 1.98 -1.02 3.64
CA ALA A 8 0.70 -1.18 4.33
C ALA A 8 0.31 -2.66 4.40
N ARG A 9 0.04 -3.15 5.61
CA ARG A 9 -0.41 -4.53 5.87
C ARG A 9 -1.73 -4.45 6.62
N VAL A 10 -2.81 -4.92 6.02
CA VAL A 10 -4.17 -4.69 6.52
C VAL A 10 -5.02 -5.96 6.45
N ASP A 11 -5.92 -6.09 7.43
CA ASP A 11 -7.07 -7.00 7.36
C ASP A 11 -8.30 -6.14 7.08
N ILE A 12 -9.11 -6.54 6.10
CA ILE A 12 -10.27 -5.76 5.67
C ILE A 12 -11.51 -6.31 6.39
N SER A 13 -12.04 -5.56 7.35
CA SER A 13 -13.27 -5.89 8.07
C SER A 13 -14.54 -5.32 7.41
N ASP A 14 -14.40 -4.23 6.65
CA ASP A 14 -15.47 -3.60 5.86
C ASP A 14 -14.97 -3.38 4.43
N VAL A 15 -15.52 -4.15 3.50
CA VAL A 15 -15.12 -4.12 2.09
C VAL A 15 -15.59 -2.83 1.41
N GLU A 16 -16.78 -2.33 1.74
CA GLU A 16 -17.35 -1.16 1.09
C GLU A 16 -16.61 0.11 1.49
N GLY A 17 -16.37 0.29 2.81
CA GLY A 17 -15.54 1.36 3.34
C GLY A 17 -14.11 1.30 2.80
N TYR A 18 -13.54 0.10 2.66
CA TYR A 18 -12.21 -0.06 2.07
C TYR A 18 -12.15 0.40 0.61
N GLN A 19 -13.17 0.11 -0.21
CA GLN A 19 -13.22 0.59 -1.60
C GLN A 19 -13.37 2.11 -1.68
N ALA A 20 -14.11 2.74 -0.77
CA ALA A 20 -14.17 4.20 -0.66
C ALA A 20 -12.80 4.80 -0.35
N TYR A 21 -12.09 4.23 0.64
CA TYR A 21 -10.71 4.61 0.97
C TYR A 21 -9.75 4.46 -0.23
N VAL A 22 -9.80 3.33 -0.94
CA VAL A 22 -8.94 3.10 -2.12
C VAL A 22 -9.17 4.16 -3.21
N ARG A 23 -10.43 4.54 -3.45
CA ARG A 23 -10.78 5.59 -4.42
C ARG A 23 -10.28 6.97 -3.99
N ALA A 24 -10.45 7.32 -2.70
CA ALA A 24 -10.00 8.60 -2.16
C ALA A 24 -8.47 8.79 -2.22
N ASN A 25 -7.69 7.71 -2.12
CA ASN A 25 -6.23 7.79 -2.14
C ASN A 25 -5.61 7.93 -3.54
N ALA A 26 -6.37 7.72 -4.61
CA ALA A 26 -5.80 7.69 -5.96
C ALA A 26 -5.13 9.03 -6.34
N ASP A 27 -5.81 10.15 -6.07
CA ASP A 27 -5.32 11.49 -6.38
C ASP A 27 -4.05 11.88 -5.61
N PRO A 28 -3.99 11.80 -4.26
CA PRO A 28 -2.78 12.15 -3.52
C PRO A 28 -1.61 11.24 -3.87
N LEU A 29 -1.83 9.93 -4.04
CA LEU A 29 -0.78 9.00 -4.43
C LEU A 29 -0.16 9.37 -5.80
N ASN A 30 -1.00 9.74 -6.77
CA ASN A 30 -0.52 10.19 -8.07
C ASN A 30 0.24 11.51 -7.97
N ARG A 31 -0.28 12.48 -7.19
CA ARG A 31 0.34 13.79 -6.99
C ARG A 31 1.76 13.71 -6.46
N TYR A 32 2.04 12.75 -5.58
CA TYR A 32 3.36 12.57 -4.97
C TYR A 32 4.24 11.52 -5.68
N GLY A 33 3.81 11.02 -6.84
CA GLY A 33 4.60 10.12 -7.67
C GLY A 33 4.70 8.70 -7.10
N ALA A 34 3.68 8.23 -6.38
CA ALA A 34 3.63 6.89 -5.85
C ALA A 34 3.50 5.84 -6.96
N ARG A 35 4.27 4.77 -6.85
CA ARG A 35 4.22 3.62 -7.77
C ARG A 35 3.94 2.34 -6.99
N PHE A 36 2.85 1.65 -7.33
CA PHE A 36 2.56 0.35 -6.72
C PHE A 36 3.57 -0.70 -7.19
N LEU A 37 4.29 -1.29 -6.23
CA LEU A 37 5.12 -2.48 -6.45
C LEU A 37 4.35 -3.75 -6.13
N VAL A 38 3.56 -3.71 -5.06
CA VAL A 38 2.68 -4.80 -4.62
C VAL A 38 1.33 -4.18 -4.29
N ARG A 39 0.23 -4.75 -4.79
CA ARG A 39 -1.13 -4.24 -4.54
C ARG A 39 -2.08 -5.35 -4.07
N GLY A 40 -1.60 -6.14 -3.10
CA GLY A 40 -2.35 -7.20 -2.44
C GLY A 40 -2.57 -8.44 -3.29
N GLY A 41 -1.53 -8.89 -3.98
CA GLY A 41 -1.49 -10.22 -4.58
C GLY A 41 -1.23 -11.32 -3.55
N ASP A 42 -1.18 -12.56 -4.03
CA ASP A 42 -0.91 -13.74 -3.21
C ASP A 42 0.44 -13.63 -2.50
N HIS A 43 0.49 -14.13 -1.28
CA HIS A 43 1.70 -14.13 -0.47
C HIS A 43 1.70 -15.30 0.50
N VAL A 44 2.90 -15.68 0.94
CA VAL A 44 3.11 -16.71 1.96
C VAL A 44 3.65 -16.03 3.21
N VAL A 45 3.29 -16.55 4.38
CA VAL A 45 3.85 -16.15 5.68
C VAL A 45 4.78 -17.28 6.13
N PRO A 46 6.10 -17.19 5.89
CA PRO A 46 7.01 -18.30 6.20
C PRO A 46 7.15 -18.53 7.71
N LYS A 47 6.89 -17.49 8.52
CA LYS A 47 7.00 -17.52 9.98
C LYS A 47 6.13 -16.42 10.60
N GLY A 48 5.54 -16.72 11.76
CA GLY A 48 4.73 -15.77 12.53
C GLY A 48 3.35 -15.53 11.92
N SER A 49 2.77 -14.36 12.18
CA SER A 49 1.41 -14.00 11.74
C SER A 49 1.43 -12.98 10.60
N GLY A 50 0.58 -13.23 9.60
CA GLY A 50 0.38 -12.36 8.44
C GLY A 50 -0.76 -11.36 8.61
N ARG A 51 -1.01 -10.61 7.53
CA ARG A 51 -2.23 -9.84 7.30
C ARG A 51 -2.79 -10.25 5.95
N GLN A 52 -4.11 -10.18 5.79
CA GLN A 52 -4.82 -10.60 4.59
C GLN A 52 -4.27 -9.91 3.33
N ARG A 53 -3.92 -8.63 3.43
CA ARG A 53 -3.52 -7.80 2.29
C ARG A 53 -2.24 -7.04 2.59
N ASN A 54 -1.28 -7.13 1.67
CA ASN A 54 -0.01 -6.39 1.74
C ASN A 54 0.13 -5.50 0.50
N VAL A 55 0.45 -4.23 0.71
CA VAL A 55 0.65 -3.21 -0.34
C VAL A 55 2.01 -2.57 -0.12
N VAL A 56 2.75 -2.39 -1.21
CA VAL A 56 4.04 -1.70 -1.22
C VAL A 56 3.98 -0.62 -2.30
N LEU A 57 4.19 0.62 -1.89
CA LEU A 57 4.34 1.76 -2.80
C LEU A 57 5.76 2.31 -2.73
N GLU A 58 6.32 2.61 -3.88
CA GLU A 58 7.58 3.34 -4.03
C GLU A 58 7.30 4.82 -4.31
N PHE A 59 8.04 5.70 -3.65
CA PHE A 59 8.04 7.14 -3.88
C PHE A 59 9.43 7.61 -4.32
N PRO A 60 9.53 8.76 -5.04
CA PRO A 60 10.81 9.29 -5.50
C PRO A 60 11.84 9.56 -4.38
N SER A 61 11.35 9.87 -3.17
CA SER A 61 12.12 10.07 -1.94
C SER A 61 11.25 9.80 -0.70
N TYR A 62 11.86 9.79 0.49
CA TYR A 62 11.13 9.70 1.75
C TYR A 62 10.27 10.95 2.03
N GLN A 63 10.68 12.13 1.57
CA GLN A 63 9.93 13.37 1.76
C GLN A 63 8.69 13.47 0.87
N ALA A 64 8.65 12.70 -0.21
CA ALA A 64 7.47 12.60 -1.07
C ALA A 64 6.43 11.61 -0.53
N LEU A 65 6.82 10.77 0.45
CA LEU A 65 5.91 9.91 1.19
C LEU A 65 5.13 10.72 2.23
#